data_AF-A0A7X2PC01-F1
#
_entry.id   AF-A0A7X2PC01-F1
#
_cell.length_a   1.000
_cell.length_b   1.000
_cell.length_c   1.000
_cell.angle_alpha   90.00
_cell.angle_beta   90.00
_cell.angle_gamma   90.00
#
_symmetry.space_group_name_H-M   'P 1'
#
loop_
_entity.id
_entity.type
_entity.pdbx_description
1 polymer ?
#
loop_
_entity_poly.entity_id
_entity_poly.type
_entity_poly.pdbx_seq_one_letter_code
_entity_poly.pdbx_strand_id
1 'polypeptide(L)'
;MGSRKGIKEWLRKKVVSIKRNPQKIGLIAFAITFLYYSLNLTCISNTTAKIQGSGMGLCGFVTMLFSMLSLLCYMNSFPRRKKVNKPMLIIFIVMIGIILFCDYRYRDLVYYAVALSANPIVITESTIYILEAYNMLLTHMILLVVSLVLMALGPVFKMLLNKINTNVNIDGYDKMEAIDISAEE
;
A
#
# COMPACT_ATOMS: atom_id res chain seq x y z
N MET A 1 -7.66 -26.24 26.00
CA MET A 1 -6.98 -24.96 26.34
C MET A 1 -5.74 -24.61 25.49
N GLY A 2 -5.51 -25.21 24.29
CA GLY A 2 -4.29 -25.00 23.48
C GLY A 2 -4.35 -23.92 22.38
N SER A 3 -5.54 -23.61 21.84
CA SER A 3 -5.68 -22.71 20.67
C SER A 3 -5.31 -21.23 20.96
N ARG A 4 -5.63 -20.73 22.16
CA ARG A 4 -5.35 -19.32 22.54
C ARG A 4 -3.85 -19.03 22.68
N LYS A 5 -3.01 -20.02 23.01
CA LYS A 5 -1.55 -19.84 23.10
C LYS A 5 -0.92 -19.73 21.71
N GLY A 6 -1.34 -20.56 20.76
CA GLY A 6 -0.84 -20.53 19.37
C GLY A 6 -1.18 -19.23 18.62
N ILE A 7 -2.41 -18.73 18.75
CA ILE A 7 -2.83 -17.46 18.11
C ILE A 7 -2.09 -16.27 18.72
N LYS A 8 -1.94 -16.21 20.05
CA LYS A 8 -1.17 -15.15 20.71
C LYS A 8 0.30 -15.15 20.27
N GLU A 9 0.90 -16.32 20.12
CA GLU A 9 2.28 -16.45 19.68
C GLU A 9 2.46 -16.07 18.20
N TRP A 10 1.49 -16.41 17.36
CA TRP A 10 1.45 -15.98 15.96
C TRP A 10 1.35 -14.45 15.82
N LEU A 11 0.45 -13.81 16.59
CA LEU A 11 0.32 -12.36 16.63
C LEU A 11 1.60 -11.70 17.15
N ARG A 12 2.22 -12.23 18.21
CA ARG A 12 3.51 -11.75 18.70
C ARG A 12 4.59 -11.84 17.62
N LYS A 13 4.70 -12.96 16.90
CA LYS A 13 5.67 -13.14 15.80
C LYS A 13 5.43 -12.13 14.67
N LYS A 14 4.18 -11.82 14.33
CA LYS A 14 3.83 -10.77 13.35
C LYS A 14 4.22 -9.37 13.85
N VAL A 15 3.89 -9.02 15.09
CA VAL A 15 4.28 -7.74 15.70
C VAL A 15 5.80 -7.58 15.75
N VAL A 16 6.54 -8.62 16.13
CA VAL A 16 8.02 -8.61 16.13
C VAL A 16 8.58 -8.45 14.71
N SER A 17 7.98 -9.08 13.70
CA SER A 17 8.38 -8.93 12.29
C SER A 17 8.17 -7.50 11.78
N ILE A 18 7.07 -6.85 12.18
CA ILE A 18 6.77 -5.45 11.85
C ILE A 18 7.72 -4.52 12.62
N LYS A 19 7.97 -4.77 13.90
CA LYS A 19 8.94 -4.04 14.74
C LYS A 19 10.34 -4.04 14.15
N ARG A 20 10.77 -5.18 13.60
CA ARG A 20 12.08 -5.32 12.93
C ARG A 20 12.16 -4.59 11.59
N ASN A 21 11.04 -4.32 10.92
CA ASN A 21 11.02 -3.58 9.66
C ASN A 21 9.72 -2.75 9.50
N PRO A 22 9.65 -1.55 10.11
CA PRO A 22 8.45 -0.70 10.10
C PRO A 22 8.07 -0.20 8.70
N GLN A 23 9.01 -0.22 7.74
CA GLN A 23 8.76 0.17 6.36
C GLN A 23 7.79 -0.76 5.62
N LYS A 24 7.55 -1.97 6.16
CA LYS A 24 6.53 -2.88 5.63
C LYS A 24 5.10 -2.33 5.78
N ILE A 25 4.85 -1.43 6.73
CA ILE A 25 3.52 -0.83 6.92
C ILE A 25 3.15 0.00 5.69
N GLY A 26 4.05 0.87 5.24
CA GLY A 26 3.87 1.65 4.00
C GLY A 26 3.74 0.76 2.76
N LEU A 27 4.55 -0.32 2.67
CA LEU A 27 4.44 -1.28 1.56
C LEU A 27 3.06 -1.95 1.50
N ILE A 28 2.54 -2.38 2.65
CA ILE A 28 1.22 -3.04 2.72
C ILE A 28 0.12 -2.05 2.34
N ALA A 29 0.17 -0.82 2.86
CA ALA A 29 -0.79 0.22 2.49
C ALA A 29 -0.76 0.51 0.99
N PHE A 30 0.43 0.60 0.41
CA PHE A 30 0.60 0.79 -1.03
C PHE A 30 0.09 -0.41 -1.84
N ALA A 31 0.35 -1.64 -1.39
CA ALA A 31 -0.17 -2.85 -2.04
C ALA A 31 -1.69 -2.93 -1.99
N ILE A 32 -2.32 -2.51 -0.88
CA ILE A 32 -3.79 -2.42 -0.76
C ILE A 32 -4.33 -1.36 -1.71
N THR A 33 -3.68 -0.20 -1.79
CA THR A 33 -4.04 0.88 -2.73
C THR A 33 -3.99 0.41 -4.18
N PHE A 34 -2.91 -0.28 -4.54
CA PHE A 34 -2.74 -0.90 -5.84
C PHE A 34 -3.84 -1.93 -6.13
N LEU A 35 -4.13 -2.83 -5.18
CA LEU A 35 -5.16 -3.85 -5.34
C LEU A 35 -6.55 -3.22 -5.50
N TYR A 36 -6.86 -2.17 -4.75
CA TYR A 36 -8.10 -1.41 -4.88
C TYR A 36 -8.27 -0.85 -6.29
N TYR A 37 -7.24 -0.23 -6.85
CA TYR A 37 -7.28 0.25 -8.24
C TYR A 37 -7.45 -0.91 -9.23
N SER A 38 -6.66 -1.98 -9.08
CA SER A 38 -6.69 -3.15 -9.96
C SER A 38 -8.06 -3.83 -10.00
N LEU A 39 -8.76 -3.92 -8.87
CA LEU A 39 -10.08 -4.54 -8.80
C LEU A 39 -11.18 -3.68 -9.47
N ASN A 40 -10.96 -2.36 -9.57
CA ASN A 40 -11.92 -1.43 -10.18
C ASN A 40 -11.57 -1.04 -11.62
N LEU A 41 -10.62 -1.75 -12.25
CA LEU A 41 -10.21 -1.51 -13.65
C LEU A 41 -11.37 -1.63 -14.64
N THR A 42 -12.34 -2.53 -14.39
CA THR A 42 -13.50 -2.70 -15.25
C THR A 42 -14.32 -1.42 -15.38
N CYS A 43 -14.51 -0.69 -14.28
CA CYS A 43 -15.23 0.58 -14.30
C CYS A 43 -14.48 1.63 -15.12
N ILE A 44 -13.17 1.76 -14.91
CA ILE A 44 -12.32 2.66 -15.71
C ILE A 44 -12.36 2.30 -17.20
N SER A 45 -12.25 1.02 -17.53
CA SER A 45 -12.26 0.56 -18.92
C SER A 45 -13.59 0.89 -19.61
N ASN A 46 -14.72 0.63 -18.96
CA ASN A 46 -16.05 0.95 -19.49
C ASN A 46 -16.24 2.46 -19.64
N THR A 47 -15.80 3.26 -18.66
CA THR A 47 -15.83 4.74 -18.73
C THR A 47 -14.97 5.26 -19.88
N THR A 48 -13.76 4.72 -20.07
CA THR A 48 -12.88 5.09 -21.18
C THR A 48 -13.53 4.76 -22.53
N ALA A 49 -14.11 3.57 -22.67
CA ALA A 49 -14.76 3.13 -23.90
C ALA A 49 -15.98 3.98 -24.26
N LYS A 50 -16.71 4.49 -23.24
CA LYS A 50 -17.91 5.30 -23.43
C LYS A 50 -17.61 6.76 -23.72
N ILE A 51 -16.66 7.37 -22.99
CA ILE A 51 -16.34 8.80 -23.12
C ILE A 51 -15.38 9.03 -24.30
N GLN A 52 -14.45 8.11 -24.52
CA GLN A 52 -13.42 8.21 -25.57
C GLN A 52 -12.63 9.53 -25.54
N GLY A 53 -12.40 10.08 -24.34
CA GLY A 53 -11.66 11.30 -24.16
C GLY A 53 -10.19 11.14 -24.60
N SER A 54 -9.66 12.15 -25.29
CA SER A 54 -8.28 12.16 -25.74
C SER A 54 -7.33 11.98 -24.55
N GLY A 55 -6.55 10.90 -24.57
CA GLY A 55 -5.59 10.57 -23.51
C GLY A 55 -6.15 9.80 -22.30
N MET A 56 -7.45 9.48 -22.23
CA MET A 56 -8.00 8.69 -21.10
C MET A 56 -7.38 7.30 -21.01
N GLY A 57 -7.30 6.59 -22.14
CA GLY A 57 -6.67 5.27 -22.20
C GLY A 57 -5.20 5.30 -21.82
N LEU A 58 -4.46 6.33 -22.24
CA LEU A 58 -3.07 6.53 -21.86
C LEU A 58 -2.92 6.76 -20.35
N CYS A 59 -3.78 7.60 -19.75
CA CYS A 59 -3.76 7.84 -18.30
C CYS A 59 -4.01 6.54 -17.53
N GLY A 60 -5.03 5.76 -17.92
CA GLY A 60 -5.31 4.47 -17.29
C GLY A 60 -4.16 3.48 -17.41
N PHE A 61 -3.52 3.40 -18.59
CA PHE A 61 -2.35 2.57 -18.83
C PHE A 61 -1.15 2.98 -17.99
N VAL A 62 -0.82 4.28 -17.97
CA VAL A 62 0.32 4.82 -17.19
C VAL A 62 0.10 4.61 -15.70
N THR A 63 -1.09 4.88 -15.18
CA THR A 63 -1.42 4.63 -13.77
C THR A 63 -1.19 3.18 -13.39
N MET A 64 -1.64 2.24 -14.23
CA MET A 64 -1.48 0.81 -13.99
C MET A 64 0.00 0.39 -14.04
N LEU A 65 0.71 0.75 -15.11
CA LEU A 65 2.12 0.41 -15.30
C LEU A 65 3.01 0.96 -14.17
N PHE A 66 2.83 2.24 -13.80
CA PHE A 66 3.57 2.83 -12.70
C PHE A 66 3.13 2.31 -11.34
N SER A 67 1.89 1.86 -11.15
CA SER A 67 1.51 1.23 -9.87
C SER A 67 2.26 -0.08 -9.63
N MET A 68 2.41 -0.92 -10.66
CA MET A 68 3.20 -2.15 -10.58
C MET A 68 4.69 -1.85 -10.37
N LEU A 69 5.26 -0.95 -11.18
CA LEU A 69 6.68 -0.59 -11.08
C LEU A 69 7.01 0.07 -9.74
N SER A 70 6.13 0.94 -9.24
CA SER A 70 6.29 1.58 -7.93
C SER A 70 6.35 0.55 -6.81
N LEU A 71 5.57 -0.53 -6.88
CA LEU A 71 5.61 -1.61 -5.89
C LEU A 71 6.98 -2.30 -5.89
N LEU A 72 7.51 -2.60 -7.09
CA LEU A 72 8.86 -3.16 -7.25
C LEU A 72 9.96 -2.19 -6.78
N CYS A 73 9.85 -0.90 -7.13
CA CYS A 73 10.77 0.14 -6.69
C CYS A 73 10.76 0.29 -5.17
N TYR A 74 9.60 0.23 -4.51
CA TYR A 74 9.51 0.28 -3.05
C TYR A 74 10.21 -0.92 -2.41
N MET A 75 9.95 -2.14 -2.91
CA MET A 75 10.62 -3.35 -2.43
C MET A 75 12.14 -3.27 -2.57
N ASN A 76 12.62 -2.69 -3.68
CA ASN A 76 14.05 -2.50 -3.96
C ASN A 76 14.68 -1.29 -3.23
N SER A 77 13.86 -0.33 -2.76
CA SER A 77 14.32 0.84 -1.99
C SER A 77 14.81 0.44 -0.59
N PHE A 78 14.25 -0.64 -0.04
CA PHE A 78 14.54 -1.13 1.30
C PHE A 78 15.10 -2.58 1.29
N PRO A 79 16.30 -2.79 0.73
CA PRO A 79 16.93 -4.11 0.67
C PRO A 79 17.17 -4.68 2.06
N ARG A 80 16.90 -5.98 2.24
CA ARG A 80 17.15 -6.67 3.52
C ARG A 80 18.62 -6.53 3.89
N ARG A 81 18.89 -5.96 5.07
CA ARG A 81 20.22 -5.84 5.69
C ARG A 81 21.19 -4.84 5.01
N LYS A 82 20.70 -3.92 4.16
CA LYS A 82 21.51 -2.83 3.58
C LYS A 82 20.89 -1.47 3.89
N LYS A 83 21.68 -0.40 3.75
CA LYS A 83 21.19 0.99 3.84
C LYS A 83 20.19 1.27 2.71
N VAL A 84 19.29 2.22 2.93
CA VAL A 84 18.23 2.61 1.99
C VAL A 84 18.83 3.01 0.65
N ASN A 85 18.30 2.44 -0.44
CA ASN A 85 18.67 2.81 -1.80
C ASN A 85 17.93 4.10 -2.18
N LYS A 86 18.57 5.25 -1.91
CA LYS A 86 17.99 6.59 -2.15
C LYS A 86 17.53 6.79 -3.61
N PRO A 87 18.30 6.40 -4.65
CA PRO A 87 17.83 6.46 -6.04
C PRO A 87 16.48 5.77 -6.28
N MET A 88 16.31 4.53 -5.81
CA MET A 88 15.06 3.78 -5.99
C MET A 88 13.88 4.43 -5.25
N LEU A 89 14.15 5.05 -4.10
CA LEU A 89 13.13 5.77 -3.34
C LEU A 89 12.69 7.05 -4.06
N ILE A 90 13.63 7.78 -4.67
CA ILE A 90 13.31 8.95 -5.48
C ILE A 90 12.46 8.55 -6.70
N ILE A 91 12.85 7.49 -7.41
CA ILE A 91 12.10 6.95 -8.55
C ILE A 91 10.68 6.57 -8.12
N PHE A 92 10.53 5.89 -6.97
CA PHE A 92 9.23 5.57 -6.40
C PHE A 92 8.38 6.83 -6.21
N ILE A 93 8.89 7.87 -5.53
CA ILE A 93 8.14 9.12 -5.30
C ILE A 93 7.74 9.79 -6.62
N VAL A 94 8.65 9.83 -7.60
CA VAL A 94 8.37 10.38 -8.94
C VAL A 94 7.24 9.61 -9.61
N MET A 95 7.27 8.28 -9.59
CA MET A 95 6.20 7.45 -10.15
C MET A 95 4.84 7.69 -9.48
N ILE A 96 4.80 7.84 -8.15
CA ILE A 96 3.57 8.21 -7.44
C ILE A 96 3.07 9.59 -7.89
N GLY A 97 3.96 10.56 -8.08
CA GLY A 97 3.61 11.88 -8.60
C GLY A 97 2.97 11.80 -9.98
N ILE A 98 3.50 10.96 -10.88
CA ILE A 98 2.93 10.76 -12.21
C ILE A 98 1.55 10.07 -12.13
N ILE A 99 1.39 9.08 -11.25
CA ILE A 99 0.09 8.42 -11.03
C ILE A 99 -0.96 9.44 -10.57
N LEU A 100 -0.64 10.28 -9.57
CA LEU A 100 -1.55 11.32 -9.08
C LEU A 100 -1.94 12.31 -10.19
N PHE A 101 -0.99 12.68 -11.06
CA PHE A 101 -1.28 13.52 -12.21
C PHE A 101 -2.21 12.84 -13.21
N CYS A 102 -1.98 11.56 -13.52
CA CYS A 102 -2.83 10.78 -14.41
C CYS A 102 -4.25 10.63 -13.85
N ASP A 103 -4.42 10.33 -12.56
CA ASP A 103 -5.72 10.21 -11.92
C ASP A 103 -6.48 11.54 -11.92
N TYR A 104 -5.79 12.65 -11.64
CA TYR A 104 -6.37 13.98 -11.69
C TYR A 104 -6.84 14.34 -13.11
N ARG A 105 -5.99 14.14 -14.11
CA ARG A 105 -6.32 14.40 -15.52
C ARG A 105 -7.45 13.51 -16.02
N TYR A 106 -7.47 12.23 -15.67
CA TYR A 106 -8.55 11.34 -16.03
C TYR A 106 -9.87 11.82 -15.43
N ARG A 107 -9.87 12.21 -14.16
CA ARG A 107 -11.05 12.71 -13.45
C ARG A 107 -11.59 14.01 -14.07
N ASP A 108 -10.71 14.91 -14.47
CA ASP A 108 -11.05 16.14 -15.18
C ASP A 108 -11.72 15.86 -16.54
N LEU A 109 -11.23 14.88 -17.29
CA LEU A 109 -11.84 14.44 -18.55
C LEU A 109 -13.24 13.82 -18.33
N VAL A 110 -13.44 13.06 -17.26
CA VAL A 110 -14.76 12.53 -16.90
C VAL A 110 -15.71 13.66 -16.52
N TYR A 111 -15.25 14.62 -15.71
CA TYR A 111 -16.04 15.79 -15.32
C TYR A 111 -16.45 16.62 -16.54
N TYR A 112 -15.51 16.87 -17.45
CA TYR A 112 -15.78 17.58 -18.69
C TYR A 112 -16.85 16.87 -19.53
N ALA A 113 -16.74 15.56 -19.72
CA ALA A 113 -17.68 14.78 -20.52
C ALA A 113 -19.12 14.79 -19.95
N VAL A 114 -19.26 14.77 -18.62
CA VAL A 114 -20.54 14.69 -17.92
C VAL A 114 -21.19 16.06 -17.71
N ALA A 115 -20.42 17.11 -17.43
CA ALA A 115 -20.95 18.40 -16.97
C ALA A 115 -20.76 19.58 -17.94
N LEU A 116 -19.72 19.55 -18.78
CA LEU A 116 -19.29 20.72 -19.57
C LEU A 116 -19.31 20.50 -21.09
N SER A 117 -19.41 19.26 -21.55
CA SER A 117 -19.40 18.96 -22.97
C SER A 117 -20.66 19.50 -23.66
N ALA A 118 -20.55 19.81 -24.96
CA ALA A 118 -21.67 20.34 -25.74
C ALA A 118 -22.88 19.38 -25.78
N ASN A 119 -22.65 18.08 -25.60
CA ASN A 119 -23.67 17.04 -25.45
C ASN A 119 -23.33 16.20 -24.21
N PRO A 120 -23.73 16.66 -23.01
CA PRO A 120 -23.34 16.01 -21.76
C PRO A 120 -23.89 14.59 -21.66
N ILE A 121 -23.06 13.67 -21.16
CA ILE A 121 -23.48 12.30 -20.90
C ILE A 121 -24.35 12.28 -19.65
N VAL A 122 -25.64 12.03 -19.82
CA VAL A 122 -26.58 11.83 -18.71
C VAL A 122 -26.30 10.49 -18.05
N ILE A 123 -26.08 10.51 -16.74
CA ILE A 123 -25.83 9.29 -15.95
C ILE A 123 -27.17 8.58 -15.71
N THR A 124 -27.38 7.48 -16.41
CA THR A 124 -28.47 6.51 -16.20
C THR A 124 -27.94 5.27 -15.47
N GLU A 125 -28.84 4.36 -15.06
CA GLU A 125 -28.46 3.07 -14.44
C GLU A 125 -27.45 2.28 -15.28
N SER A 126 -27.62 2.29 -16.61
CA SER A 126 -26.71 1.63 -17.55
C SER A 126 -25.32 2.28 -17.67
N THR A 127 -25.12 3.49 -17.14
CA THR A 127 -23.84 4.24 -17.17
C THR A 127 -23.31 4.58 -15.78
N ILE A 128 -23.84 3.96 -14.73
CA ILE A 128 -23.47 4.25 -13.33
C ILE A 128 -21.97 4.05 -13.07
N TYR A 129 -21.33 3.17 -13.83
CA TYR A 129 -19.88 2.93 -13.80
C TYR A 129 -19.04 4.20 -14.05
N ILE A 130 -19.58 5.24 -14.73
CA ILE A 130 -18.91 6.54 -14.92
C ILE A 130 -18.76 7.28 -13.59
N LEU A 131 -19.82 7.29 -12.79
CA LEU A 131 -19.80 7.90 -11.46
C LEU A 131 -18.91 7.08 -10.50
N GLU A 132 -18.99 5.76 -10.58
CA GLU A 132 -18.13 4.87 -9.80
C GLU A 132 -16.66 5.08 -10.14
N ALA A 133 -16.29 5.17 -11.42
CA ALA A 133 -14.91 5.47 -11.84
C ALA A 133 -14.44 6.83 -11.31
N TYR A 134 -15.29 7.86 -11.36
CA TYR A 134 -14.97 9.19 -10.85
C TYR A 134 -14.68 9.19 -9.33
N ASN A 135 -15.51 8.50 -8.55
CA ASN A 135 -15.34 8.40 -7.09
C ASN A 135 -14.18 7.47 -6.72
N MET A 136 -13.98 6.39 -7.48
CA MET A 136 -12.88 5.46 -7.28
C MET A 136 -11.53 6.12 -7.50
N LEU A 137 -11.38 6.95 -8.55
CA LEU A 137 -10.16 7.73 -8.79
C LEU A 137 -9.85 8.68 -7.63
N LEU A 138 -10.86 9.36 -7.08
CA LEU A 138 -10.67 10.19 -5.89
C LEU A 138 -10.20 9.35 -4.69
N THR A 139 -10.82 8.19 -4.48
CA THR A 139 -10.46 7.28 -3.39
C THR A 139 -9.04 6.75 -3.57
N HIS A 140 -8.66 6.39 -4.80
CA HIS A 140 -7.31 5.94 -5.13
C HIS A 140 -6.27 7.02 -4.83
N MET A 141 -6.51 8.28 -5.23
CA MET A 141 -5.63 9.40 -4.89
C MET A 141 -5.46 9.57 -3.38
N ILE A 142 -6.55 9.50 -2.60
CA ILE A 142 -6.50 9.61 -1.13
C ILE A 142 -5.67 8.45 -0.54
N LEU A 143 -5.90 7.22 -1.00
CA LEU A 143 -5.15 6.05 -0.55
C LEU A 143 -3.65 6.13 -0.89
N LEU A 144 -3.29 6.70 -2.05
CA LEU A 144 -1.91 6.97 -2.43
C LEU A 144 -1.24 7.98 -1.49
N VAL A 145 -1.93 9.08 -1.19
CA VAL A 145 -1.44 10.10 -0.24
C VAL A 145 -1.27 9.50 1.16
N VAL A 146 -2.26 8.73 1.64
CA VAL A 146 -2.15 8.02 2.93
C VAL A 146 -0.97 7.05 2.92
N SER A 147 -0.76 6.30 1.84
CA SER A 147 0.38 5.38 1.71
C SER A 147 1.73 6.12 1.74
N LEU A 148 1.84 7.29 1.10
CA LEU A 148 3.02 8.15 1.17
C LEU A 148 3.26 8.67 2.60
N VAL A 149 2.20 9.11 3.30
CA VAL A 149 2.31 9.56 4.69
C VAL A 149 2.75 8.41 5.59
N LEU A 150 2.18 7.22 5.44
CA LEU A 150 2.60 6.02 6.19
C LEU A 150 4.06 5.64 5.91
N MET A 151 4.54 5.81 4.67
CA MET A 151 5.95 5.64 4.34
C MET A 151 6.83 6.67 5.07
N ALA A 152 6.44 7.95 5.03
CA ALA A 152 7.16 9.05 5.67
C ALA A 152 7.19 8.93 7.20
N LEU A 153 6.16 8.35 7.81
CA LEU A 153 6.06 8.06 9.24
C LEU A 153 6.83 6.81 9.68
N GLY A 154 7.55 6.14 8.78
CA GLY A 154 8.46 5.02 9.09
C GLY A 154 9.34 5.20 10.35
N PRO A 155 10.04 6.34 10.55
CA PRO A 155 10.83 6.58 11.77
C PRO A 155 9.96 6.70 13.03
N VAL A 156 8.77 7.29 12.93
CA VAL A 156 7.82 7.42 14.05
C VAL A 156 7.29 6.04 14.45
N PHE A 157 6.92 5.21 13.48
CA PHE A 157 6.53 3.82 13.75
C PHE A 157 7.65 3.03 14.41
N LYS A 158 8.91 3.23 14.01
CA LYS A 158 10.05 2.61 14.67
C LYS A 158 10.14 3.00 16.15
N MET A 159 9.96 4.28 16.47
CA MET A 159 9.99 4.78 17.85
C MET A 159 8.83 4.21 18.68
N LEU A 160 7.61 4.19 18.13
CA LEU A 160 6.43 3.67 18.82
C LEU A 160 6.48 2.16 19.03
N LEU A 161 6.86 1.38 18.00
CA LEU A 161 6.95 -0.07 18.08
C LEU A 161 8.08 -0.53 19.03
N ASN A 162 9.12 0.28 19.19
CA ASN A 162 10.17 0.01 20.17
C ASN A 162 9.68 0.07 21.63
N LYS A 163 8.64 0.85 21.92
CA LYS A 163 8.04 0.93 23.27
C LYS A 163 7.23 -0.32 23.64
N ILE A 164 6.81 -1.15 22.67
CA ILE A 164 6.06 -2.37 22.94
C ILE A 164 7.01 -3.45 23.46
N ASN A 165 6.77 -3.93 24.68
CA ASN A 165 7.51 -5.05 25.26
C ASN A 165 7.06 -6.36 24.60
N THR A 166 7.89 -6.91 23.72
CA THR A 166 7.63 -8.17 23.02
C THR A 166 8.45 -9.33 23.59
N ASN A 167 9.06 -9.15 24.77
CA ASN A 167 9.82 -10.21 25.42
C ASN A 167 8.91 -11.39 25.73
N VAL A 168 9.48 -12.58 25.58
CA VAL A 168 8.83 -13.81 26.03
C VAL A 168 9.05 -13.87 27.53
N ASN A 169 7.99 -13.78 28.34
CA ASN A 169 8.09 -14.32 29.70
C ASN A 169 8.22 -15.84 29.53
N ILE A 170 9.45 -16.31 29.65
CA ILE A 170 9.74 -17.73 29.78
C ILE A 170 9.56 -18.01 31.27
N ASP A 171 8.32 -18.29 31.67
CA ASP A 171 8.03 -18.82 33.00
C ASP A 171 8.68 -20.22 33.05
N GLY A 172 9.94 -20.29 33.49
CA GLY A 172 10.72 -21.53 33.47
C GLY A 172 12.23 -21.43 33.67
N TYR A 173 12.81 -20.22 33.78
CA TYR A 173 14.23 -20.09 34.15
C TYR A 173 14.52 -20.45 35.62
N ASP A 174 13.52 -20.46 36.50
CA ASP A 174 13.64 -20.96 37.88
C ASP A 174 13.83 -22.49 37.97
N LYS A 175 13.84 -23.21 36.85
CA LYS A 175 13.99 -24.68 36.82
C LYS A 175 15.23 -25.18 36.06
N MET A 176 16.10 -24.29 35.58
CA MET A 176 17.44 -24.72 35.18
C MET A 176 18.33 -24.63 36.41
N GLU A 177 18.18 -25.60 37.31
CA GLU A 177 19.24 -25.96 38.24
C GLU A 177 20.54 -26.07 37.45
N ALA A 178 21.59 -25.44 37.96
CA ALA A 178 22.92 -25.47 37.39
C ALA A 178 23.29 -26.93 37.10
N ILE A 179 23.46 -27.26 35.82
CA ILE A 179 24.14 -28.49 35.44
C ILE A 179 25.59 -28.27 35.86
N ASP A 180 25.96 -28.83 37.00
CA ASP A 180 27.32 -28.85 37.52
C ASP A 180 28.15 -29.78 36.63
N ILE A 181 29.06 -29.20 35.86
CA ILE A 181 30.00 -29.93 34.98
C ILE A 181 31.36 -30.05 35.67
N SER A 182 31.38 -30.27 36.99
CA SER A 182 32.61 -30.54 37.75
C SER A 182 32.90 -32.03 37.95
N ALA A 183 32.22 -32.92 37.23
CA ALA A 183 32.38 -34.37 37.34
C ALA A 183 32.61 -35.01 35.96
N GLU A 184 33.68 -34.63 35.29
CA GLU A 184 34.35 -35.49 34.30
C GLU A 184 35.85 -35.49 34.66
N GLU A 185 36.32 -36.66 35.11
CA GLU A 185 37.71 -36.98 35.51
C GLU A 185 38.71 -36.85 34.36
#